data_AF-A0A0V8EJZ4-F1
#
_entry.id   AF-A0A0V8EJZ4-F1
#
_cell.length_a   1.000
_cell.length_b   1.000
_cell.length_c   1.000
_cell.angle_alpha   90.00
_cell.angle_beta   90.00
_cell.angle_gamma   90.00
#
_symmetry.space_group_name_H-M   'P 1'
#
loop_
_entity.id
_entity.type
_entity.pdbx_description
1 polymer ?
#
loop_
_entity_poly.entity_id
_entity_poly.type
_entity_poly.pdbx_seq_one_letter_code
_entity_poly.pdbx_strand_id
1 'polypeptide(L)'
;MVKKASEAEILEELYDLILSKTLNSKEREVLVQSKNNLEKGNYTPKVINDLQHSLAPLARKQELSSEVMRFYLQLSQQFIERGQRGSWLSL
;
A
#
# COMPACT_ATOMS: atom_id res chain seq x y z
N MET A 1 -20.70 -0.51 5.22
CA MET A 1 -19.70 0.30 5.97
C MET A 1 -18.37 -0.39 5.78
N VAL A 2 -17.42 0.20 5.04
CA VAL A 2 -16.06 -0.35 4.95
C VAL A 2 -15.38 -0.03 6.28
N LYS A 3 -14.86 -1.06 6.95
CA LYS A 3 -14.15 -0.91 8.23
C LYS A 3 -12.83 -0.20 7.94
N LYS A 4 -12.54 0.91 8.63
CA LYS A 4 -11.24 1.58 8.51
C LYS A 4 -10.16 0.60 8.98
N ALA A 5 -9.15 0.32 8.15
CA ALA A 5 -8.03 -0.48 8.63
C ALA A 5 -7.23 0.33 9.65
N SER A 6 -6.99 -0.29 10.79
CA SER A 6 -6.05 0.15 11.80
C SER A 6 -4.62 0.00 11.28
N GLU A 7 -3.68 0.73 11.89
CA GLU A 7 -2.26 0.58 11.58
C GLU A 7 -1.78 -0.87 11.76
N ALA A 8 -2.32 -1.59 12.76
CA ALA A 8 -2.01 -2.99 13.01
C ALA A 8 -2.46 -3.89 11.86
N GLU A 9 -3.67 -3.71 11.33
CA GLU A 9 -4.18 -4.48 10.18
C GLU A 9 -3.34 -4.22 8.92
N ILE A 10 -2.91 -2.98 8.70
CA ILE A 10 -2.01 -2.64 7.58
C ILE A 10 -0.64 -3.29 7.75
N LEU A 11 -0.09 -3.29 8.96
CA LEU A 11 1.19 -3.93 9.26
C LEU A 11 1.12 -5.43 9.04
N GLU A 12 0.06 -6.09 9.51
CA GLU A 12 -0.18 -7.52 9.30
C GLU A 12 -0.26 -7.86 7.80
N GLU A 13 -1.02 -7.08 7.04
CA GLU A 13 -1.14 -7.29 5.59
C GLU A 13 0.19 -7.06 4.85
N LEU A 14 1.01 -6.09 5.28
CA LEU A 14 2.37 -5.91 4.76
C LEU A 14 3.27 -7.13 5.06
N TYR A 15 3.17 -7.70 6.26
CA TYR A 15 3.92 -8.90 6.61
C TYR A 15 3.55 -10.08 5.72
N ASP A 16 2.25 -10.34 5.54
CA ASP A 16 1.76 -11.43 4.70
C ASP A 16 2.21 -11.27 3.24
N LEU A 17 2.09 -10.06 2.69
CA LEU A 17 2.55 -9.76 1.33
C LEU A 17 4.05 -9.96 1.19
N ILE A 18 4.87 -9.51 2.14
CA ILE A 18 6.31 -9.71 2.09
C ILE A 18 6.66 -11.20 2.10
N LEU A 19 5.91 -12.04 2.81
CA LEU A 19 6.16 -13.48 2.85
C LEU A 19 5.71 -14.22 1.58
N SER A 20 4.90 -13.59 0.73
CA SER A 20 4.45 -14.21 -0.51
C SER A 20 5.59 -14.42 -1.51
N LYS A 21 5.54 -15.59 -2.17
CA LYS A 21 6.54 -16.03 -3.17
C LYS A 21 6.34 -15.38 -4.54
N THR A 22 5.22 -14.69 -4.74
CA THR A 22 4.83 -14.14 -6.04
C THR A 22 5.38 -12.73 -6.29
N LEU A 23 5.99 -12.12 -5.26
CA LEU A 23 6.52 -10.77 -5.34
C LEU A 23 7.81 -10.71 -6.16
N ASN A 24 7.87 -9.71 -7.02
CA ASN A 24 9.13 -9.30 -7.61
C ASN A 24 9.99 -8.51 -6.60
N SER A 25 11.27 -8.32 -6.94
CA SER A 25 12.23 -7.65 -6.05
C SER A 25 11.87 -6.20 -5.72
N LYS A 26 11.28 -5.46 -6.68
CA LYS A 26 10.89 -4.06 -6.48
C LYS A 26 9.69 -3.94 -5.53
N GLU A 27 8.69 -4.79 -5.69
CA GLU A 27 7.53 -4.84 -4.77
C GLU A 27 7.99 -5.13 -3.35
N ARG A 28 8.85 -6.14 -3.20
CA ARG A 28 9.40 -6.53 -1.90
C ARG A 28 10.15 -5.38 -1.23
N GLU A 29 10.99 -4.66 -1.98
CA GLU A 29 11.72 -3.50 -1.47
C GLU A 29 10.78 -2.42 -0.93
N VAL A 30 9.77 -2.04 -1.72
CA VAL A 30 8.79 -1.00 -1.38
C VAL A 30 7.96 -1.40 -0.14
N LEU A 31 7.52 -2.66 -0.06
CA LEU A 31 6.73 -3.16 1.06
C LEU A 31 7.56 -3.24 2.35
N VAL A 32 8.79 -3.76 2.27
CA VAL A 32 9.72 -3.82 3.42
C VAL A 32 10.05 -2.42 3.94
N GLN A 33 10.30 -1.47 3.05
CA GLN A 33 10.54 -0.07 3.43
C GLN A 33 9.33 0.51 4.18
N SER A 34 8.12 0.27 3.68
CA SER A 34 6.89 0.78 4.27
C SER A 34 6.60 0.15 5.64
N LYS A 35 6.77 -1.17 5.76
CA LYS A 35 6.69 -1.90 7.03
C LYS A 35 7.67 -1.33 8.06
N ASN A 36 8.95 -1.20 7.69
CA ASN A 36 9.97 -0.66 8.60
C ASN A 36 9.67 0.78 9.03
N ASN A 37 9.02 1.58 8.17
CA ASN A 37 8.60 2.93 8.53
C ASN A 37 7.43 2.93 9.53
N LEU A 38 6.45 2.05 9.35
CA LEU A 38 5.34 1.89 10.29
C LEU A 38 5.84 1.39 11.66
N GLU A 39 6.72 0.39 11.69
CA GLU A 39 7.31 -0.13 12.94
C GLU A 39 8.11 0.91 13.74
N LYS A 40 8.70 1.90 13.05
CA LYS A 40 9.41 3.00 13.68
C LYS A 40 8.48 4.07 14.27
N GLY A 41 7.16 3.91 14.13
CA GLY A 41 6.17 4.89 14.58
C GLY A 41 6.10 6.14 13.69
N ASN A 42 6.55 6.05 12.42
CA ASN A 42 6.37 7.16 11.49
C ASN A 42 4.88 7.38 11.21
N TYR A 43 4.49 8.62 10.97
CA TYR A 43 3.10 9.00 10.74
C TYR A 43 2.42 8.15 9.64
N THR A 44 1.51 7.28 10.04
CA THR A 44 0.86 6.25 9.19
C THR A 44 0.37 6.83 7.86
N PRO A 45 -0.39 7.94 7.83
CA PRO A 45 -0.89 8.49 6.56
C PRO A 45 0.21 8.89 5.58
N LYS A 46 1.35 9.37 6.08
CA LYS A 46 2.52 9.66 5.23
C LYS A 46 3.11 8.37 4.68
N VAL A 47 3.32 7.36 5.52
CA VAL A 47 3.90 6.08 5.08
C VAL A 47 3.02 5.41 4.02
N ILE A 48 1.69 5.45 4.18
CA ILE A 48 0.78 4.92 3.17
C ILE A 48 0.79 5.74 1.88
N ASN A 49 0.82 7.07 1.98
CA ASN A 49 0.95 7.92 0.80
C ASN A 49 2.24 7.61 0.03
N ASP A 50 3.37 7.48 0.73
CA ASP A 50 4.67 7.15 0.13
C ASP A 50 4.65 5.76 -0.52
N LEU A 51 4.03 4.77 0.15
CA LEU A 51 3.82 3.43 -0.39
C LEU A 51 3.01 3.46 -1.69
N GLN A 52 1.89 4.19 -1.73
CA GLN A 52 1.07 4.34 -2.93
C GLN A 52 1.85 4.99 -4.07
N HIS A 53 2.63 6.03 -3.79
CA HIS A 53 3.47 6.70 -4.79
C HIS A 53 4.53 5.77 -5.38
N SER A 54 5.14 4.92 -4.54
CA SER A 54 6.12 3.93 -4.98
C SER A 54 5.50 2.81 -5.82
N LEU A 55 4.27 2.39 -5.52
CA LEU A 55 3.56 1.35 -6.27
C LEU A 55 2.89 1.86 -7.55
N ALA A 56 2.52 3.14 -7.63
CA ALA A 56 1.77 3.69 -8.77
C ALA A 56 2.46 3.51 -10.15
N PRO A 57 3.78 3.69 -10.31
CA PRO A 57 4.46 3.39 -11.57
C PRO A 57 4.35 1.92 -11.98
N LEU A 58 4.46 1.00 -11.01
CA LEU A 58 4.34 -0.44 -11.24
C LEU A 58 2.89 -0.80 -11.60
N ALA A 59 1.91 -0.20 -10.93
CA ALA A 59 0.49 -0.37 -11.22
C ALA A 59 0.15 0.06 -12.65
N ARG A 60 0.63 1.24 -13.07
CA ARG A 60 0.41 1.76 -14.44
C ARG A 60 1.01 0.86 -15.52
N LYS A 61 2.14 0.22 -15.21
CA LYS A 61 2.81 -0.73 -16.12
C LYS A 61 2.27 -2.15 -16.03
N GLN A 62 1.29 -2.42 -15.16
CA GLN A 62 0.77 -3.75 -14.88
C GLN A 62 1.88 -4.73 -14.41
N GLU A 63 2.88 -4.20 -13.71
CA GLU A 63 4.03 -4.95 -13.17
C GLU A 63 3.81 -5.41 -11.71
N LEU A 64 2.66 -5.06 -11.11
CA LEU A 64 2.29 -5.54 -9.79
C LEU A 64 1.75 -6.97 -9.86
N SER A 65 2.21 -7.80 -8.93
CA SER A 65 1.58 -9.07 -8.59
C SER A 65 0.13 -8.84 -8.18
N SER A 66 -0.71 -9.85 -8.43
CA SER A 66 -2.15 -9.77 -8.15
C SER A 66 -2.46 -9.47 -6.68
N GLU A 67 -1.61 -9.93 -5.76
CA GLU A 67 -1.76 -9.68 -4.32
C GLU A 67 -1.46 -8.22 -3.97
N VAL A 68 -0.34 -7.68 -4.47
CA VAL A 68 0.03 -6.29 -4.23
C VAL A 68 -0.92 -5.32 -4.94
N MET A 69 -1.45 -5.68 -6.11
CA MET A 69 -2.48 -4.89 -6.79
C MET A 69 -3.77 -4.80 -5.95
N ARG A 70 -4.23 -5.91 -5.38
CA ARG A 70 -5.41 -5.91 -4.48
C ARG A 70 -5.19 -4.97 -3.29
N PHE A 71 -4.04 -5.12 -2.63
CA PHE A 71 -3.66 -4.28 -1.51
C PHE A 71 -3.59 -2.80 -1.88
N TYR A 72 -2.95 -2.47 -3.02
CA TYR A 72 -2.87 -1.10 -3.55
C TYR A 72 -4.26 -0.47 -3.75
N LEU A 73 -5.22 -1.22 -4.29
CA LEU A 73 -6.60 -0.77 -4.47
C LEU A 73 -7.35 -0.60 -3.14
N GLN A 74 -7.11 -1.48 -2.17
CA GLN A 74 -7.67 -1.37 -0.80
C GLN A 74 -7.20 -0.08 -0.13
N LEU A 75 -5.89 0.21 -0.17
CA LEU A 75 -5.33 1.45 0.37
C LEU A 75 -5.96 2.68 -0.30
N SER A 76 -6.14 2.64 -1.62
CA SER A 76 -6.72 3.77 -2.38
C SER A 76 -8.16 4.07 -1.98
N GLN A 77 -8.99 3.03 -1.81
CA GLN A 77 -10.38 3.18 -1.37
C GLN A 77 -10.48 3.76 0.04
N GLN A 78 -9.65 3.29 0.96
CA GLN A 78 -9.66 3.76 2.35
C GLN A 78 -9.25 5.23 2.51
N PHE A 79 -8.40 5.76 1.61
CA PHE A 79 -7.97 7.16 1.66
C PHE A 79 -8.92 8.11 0.92
N ILE A 80 -9.60 7.65 -0.13
CA ILE A 80 -10.69 8.41 -0.78
C ILE A 80 -11.79 8.75 0.24
N GLU A 81 -12.11 7.83 1.14
CA GLU A 81 -13.11 8.04 2.20
C GLU A 81 -12.64 9.03 3.30
N ARG A 82 -11.34 9.34 3.40
CA ARG A 82 -10.77 10.31 4.37
C ARG A 82 -10.86 11.77 3.92
N GLY A 83 -11.54 12.06 2.80
CA GLY A 83 -11.77 13.44 2.32
C GLY A 83 -10.63 14.02 1.48
N GLN A 84 -9.57 13.26 1.21
CA GLN A 84 -8.56 13.63 0.21
C GLN A 84 -9.02 13.24 -1.20
N ARG A 85 -10.05 13.94 -1.70
CA ARG A 85 -10.43 13.93 -3.11
C ARG A 85 -9.40 14.75 -3.90
N GLY A 86 -8.26 14.15 -4.20
CA GLY A 86 -7.23 14.77 -5.03
C GLY A 86 -6.74 13.81 -6.09
N SER A 87 -7.41 13.75 -7.25
CA SER A 87 -6.79 13.34 -8.52
C SER A 87 -6.06 11.97 -8.57
N TRP A 88 -6.55 10.92 -7.90
CA TRP A 88 -5.88 9.60 -7.93
C TRP A 88 -6.51 8.58 -8.90
N LEU A 89 -7.70 8.87 -9.46
CA LEU A 89 -8.43 7.98 -10.38
C LEU A 89 -8.43 8.45 -11.83
N SER A 90 -7.58 9.42 -12.20
CA SER A 90 -7.37 9.78 -13.60
C SER A 90 -6.39 8.79 -14.24
N LEU A 91 -6.84 7.55 -14.43
CA LEU A 91 -6.26 6.61 -15.41
C LEU A 91 -7.06 6.70 -16.70
#